data_AF-A0AAD8XIF1-F1
#
_entry.id   AF-A0AAD8XIF1-F1
#
_cell.length_a   1.000
_cell.length_b   1.000
_cell.length_c   1.000
_cell.angle_alpha   90.00
_cell.angle_beta   90.00
_cell.angle_gamma   90.00
#
_symmetry.space_group_name_H-M   'P 1'
#
loop_
_entity.id
_entity.type
_entity.pdbx_description
1 polymer ?
#
loop_
_entity_poly.entity_id
_entity_poly.type
_entity_poly.pdbx_seq_one_letter_code
_entity_poly.pdbx_strand_id
1 'polypeptide(L)'
;MIVPSNDSLWRAPSAKEWAHNKEWQAYKPVNLVETSRRVFTGEFPAVPMSSFGLLTLIGALVANICARERYSPEMAPILDREYCAKMERSLQAWETLWRSHPHAEGTHSIKSDPLMSDCLSLLNSAHHHLYMGQELQILKRIAKEPECHLAVPNIPTDKKILVVIKYAATSWLADTVTGAAHRQRKAAFEFGGLGPMVAYETALIISWWLSLRQSLTLPPSASVLEGEKESLEAIDHLFQDILKELDEQCISFDGDRSDLVSRALFHYRVLLGQWVWPYTNAMNHALQAFASRLCQGEV
;
A
#
# COMPACT_ATOMS: atom_id res chain seq x y z
N MET A 1 2.43 5.54 -27.66
CA MET A 1 2.47 4.31 -26.83
C MET A 1 1.03 3.89 -26.59
N ILE A 2 0.70 2.61 -26.84
CA ILE A 2 -0.67 2.09 -26.75
C ILE A 2 -0.78 1.24 -25.48
N VAL A 3 -1.86 1.40 -24.71
CA VAL A 3 -2.16 0.55 -23.54
C VAL A 3 -2.80 -0.75 -24.02
N PRO A 4 -2.44 -1.92 -23.45
CA PRO A 4 -3.21 -3.13 -23.66
C PRO A 4 -4.62 -2.90 -23.13
N SER A 5 -5.60 -2.77 -24.02
CA SER A 5 -6.97 -2.39 -23.68
C SER A 5 -7.84 -3.59 -23.33
N ASN A 6 -7.48 -4.78 -23.83
CA ASN A 6 -8.21 -6.01 -23.58
C ASN A 6 -7.22 -7.18 -23.44
N ASP A 7 -7.25 -7.86 -22.30
CA ASP A 7 -6.40 -9.01 -22.00
C ASP A 7 -7.09 -10.36 -22.22
N SER A 8 -8.37 -10.39 -22.58
CA SER A 8 -9.10 -11.66 -22.81
C SER A 8 -8.55 -12.47 -23.98
N LEU A 9 -7.87 -11.84 -24.95
CA LEU A 9 -7.07 -12.58 -25.94
C LEU A 9 -5.93 -13.36 -25.27
N TRP A 10 -5.20 -12.73 -24.35
CA TRP A 10 -4.05 -13.33 -23.67
C TRP A 10 -4.44 -14.28 -22.53
N ARG A 11 -5.65 -14.13 -22.00
CA ARG A 11 -6.23 -15.00 -20.96
C ARG A 11 -7.04 -16.17 -21.51
N ALA A 12 -7.16 -16.31 -22.83
CA ALA A 12 -7.95 -17.39 -23.42
C ALA A 12 -7.42 -18.77 -22.97
N PRO A 13 -8.20 -19.57 -22.21
CA PRO A 13 -7.77 -20.86 -21.68
C PRO A 13 -7.67 -21.95 -22.76
N SER A 14 -8.12 -21.68 -23.99
CA SER A 14 -8.10 -22.63 -25.09
C SER A 14 -7.85 -21.96 -26.43
N ALA A 15 -7.31 -22.72 -27.39
CA ALA A 15 -7.11 -22.25 -28.77
C ALA A 15 -8.43 -21.81 -29.45
N LYS A 16 -9.56 -22.46 -29.09
CA LYS A 16 -10.89 -22.11 -29.59
C LYS A 16 -11.34 -20.74 -29.10
N GLU A 17 -11.15 -20.48 -27.81
CA GLU A 17 -11.49 -19.20 -27.21
C GLU A 17 -10.54 -18.08 -27.66
N TRP A 18 -9.26 -18.40 -27.88
CA TRP A 18 -8.31 -17.47 -28.46
C TRP A 18 -8.72 -17.05 -29.89
N ALA A 19 -9.10 -18.00 -30.73
CA ALA A 19 -9.59 -17.73 -32.09
C ALA A 19 -10.88 -16.89 -32.06
N HIS A 20 -11.83 -17.21 -31.17
CA HIS A 20 -13.04 -16.44 -30.98
C HIS A 20 -12.74 -15.00 -30.54
N ASN A 21 -11.88 -14.81 -29.53
CA ASN A 21 -11.52 -13.47 -29.03
C ASN A 21 -10.78 -12.66 -30.11
N LYS A 22 -9.92 -13.31 -30.91
CA LYS A 22 -9.23 -12.68 -32.04
C LYS A 22 -10.19 -12.18 -33.13
N GLU A 23 -11.26 -12.90 -33.40
CA GLU A 23 -12.25 -12.54 -34.43
C GLU A 23 -13.23 -11.46 -33.96
N TRP A 24 -13.66 -11.50 -32.70
CA TRP A 24 -14.76 -10.67 -32.19
C TRP A 24 -14.31 -9.44 -31.41
N GLN A 25 -13.06 -9.41 -30.93
CA GLN A 25 -12.53 -8.26 -30.21
C GLN A 25 -11.53 -7.53 -31.11
N ALA A 26 -12.07 -6.63 -31.94
CA ALA A 26 -11.24 -5.68 -32.64
C ALA A 26 -10.34 -4.95 -31.61
N TYR A 27 -9.03 -5.06 -31.79
CA TYR A 27 -8.05 -4.32 -30.99
C TYR A 27 -8.39 -2.83 -31.08
N LYS A 28 -8.94 -2.27 -29.99
CA LYS A 28 -9.17 -0.84 -29.85
C LYS A 28 -7.97 -0.27 -29.09
N PRO A 29 -6.96 0.27 -29.78
CA PRO A 29 -5.80 0.82 -29.12
C PRO A 29 -6.23 1.95 -28.19
N VAL A 30 -5.99 1.80 -26.89
CA VAL A 30 -6.17 2.90 -25.95
C VAL A 30 -4.90 3.73 -25.99
N ASN A 31 -5.02 5.00 -26.36
CA ASN A 31 -3.87 5.91 -26.37
C ASN A 31 -3.42 6.17 -24.92
N LEU A 32 -2.25 5.63 -24.54
CA LEU A 32 -1.74 5.76 -23.18
C LEU A 32 -1.58 7.21 -22.75
N VAL A 33 -1.14 8.09 -23.65
CA VAL A 33 -0.92 9.50 -23.33
C VAL A 33 -2.25 10.17 -22.99
N GLU A 34 -3.28 9.93 -23.80
CA GLU A 34 -4.60 10.52 -23.56
C GLU A 34 -5.28 9.91 -22.31
N THR A 35 -5.18 8.60 -22.13
CA THR A 35 -5.73 7.94 -20.93
C THR A 35 -5.03 8.40 -19.66
N SER A 36 -3.70 8.46 -19.68
CA SER A 36 -2.95 9.03 -18.56
C SER A 36 -3.34 10.49 -18.34
N ARG A 37 -3.43 11.31 -19.39
CA ARG A 37 -3.85 12.71 -19.24
C ARG A 37 -5.21 12.83 -18.54
N ARG A 38 -6.19 12.03 -18.96
CA ARG A 38 -7.53 11.98 -18.36
C ARG A 38 -7.49 11.53 -16.91
N VAL A 39 -6.83 10.41 -16.61
CA VAL A 39 -6.73 9.91 -15.23
C VAL A 39 -6.04 10.94 -14.32
N PHE A 40 -4.98 11.59 -14.80
CA PHE A 40 -4.26 12.65 -14.07
C PHE A 40 -5.07 13.96 -13.93
N THR A 41 -6.16 14.13 -14.67
CA THR A 41 -7.14 15.21 -14.47
C THR A 41 -8.37 14.76 -13.68
N GLY A 42 -8.44 13.48 -13.29
CA GLY A 42 -9.59 12.89 -12.61
C GLY A 42 -10.74 12.50 -13.56
N GLU A 43 -10.50 12.46 -14.87
CA GLU A 43 -11.46 12.06 -15.88
C GLU A 43 -11.42 10.54 -16.14
N PHE A 44 -12.59 9.95 -16.37
CA PHE A 44 -12.76 8.52 -16.62
C PHE A 44 -12.57 8.19 -18.12
N PRO A 45 -11.68 7.25 -18.47
CA PRO A 45 -11.66 6.68 -19.81
C PRO A 45 -12.91 5.81 -20.02
N ALA A 46 -13.64 6.04 -21.11
CA ALA A 46 -14.85 5.29 -21.46
C ALA A 46 -14.58 3.91 -22.08
N VAL A 47 -13.33 3.43 -22.03
CA VAL A 47 -12.89 2.20 -22.71
C VAL A 47 -12.49 1.19 -21.64
N PRO A 48 -12.89 -0.10 -21.78
CA PRO A 48 -12.35 -1.17 -20.95
C PRO A 48 -10.81 -1.15 -20.97
N MET A 49 -10.22 -1.36 -19.80
CA MET A 49 -8.77 -1.45 -19.64
C MET A 49 -8.43 -2.84 -19.11
N SER A 50 -7.32 -3.40 -19.58
CA SER A 50 -6.77 -4.61 -18.97
C SER A 50 -6.18 -4.31 -17.59
N SER A 51 -5.97 -5.35 -16.79
CA SER A 51 -5.29 -5.25 -15.50
C SER A 51 -3.87 -4.69 -15.61
N PHE A 52 -3.14 -5.03 -16.69
CA PHE A 52 -1.83 -4.43 -16.95
C PHE A 52 -1.94 -2.93 -17.23
N GLY A 53 -2.99 -2.51 -17.95
CA GLY A 53 -3.29 -1.11 -18.19
C GLY A 53 -3.58 -0.35 -16.88
N LEU A 54 -4.40 -0.93 -16.01
CA LEU A 54 -4.66 -0.39 -14.67
C LEU A 54 -3.37 -0.29 -13.84
N LEU A 55 -2.54 -1.33 -13.83
CA LEU A 55 -1.26 -1.36 -13.13
C LEU A 55 -0.30 -0.28 -13.64
N THR A 56 -0.24 -0.10 -14.96
CA THR A 56 0.58 0.94 -15.59
C THR A 56 0.14 2.33 -15.16
N LEU A 57 -1.17 2.57 -15.09
CA LEU A 57 -1.71 3.89 -14.70
C LEU A 57 -1.42 4.22 -13.23
N ILE A 58 -1.66 3.28 -12.31
CA ILE A 58 -1.32 3.54 -10.89
C ILE A 58 0.18 3.64 -10.68
N GLY A 59 0.98 2.82 -11.39
CA GLY A 59 2.44 2.95 -11.38
C GLY A 59 2.91 4.33 -11.84
N ALA A 60 2.29 4.88 -12.88
CA ALA A 60 2.57 6.23 -13.35
C ALA A 60 2.16 7.32 -12.33
N LEU A 61 1.02 7.16 -11.66
CA LEU A 61 0.59 8.07 -10.59
C LEU A 61 1.55 8.04 -9.41
N VAL A 62 1.91 6.85 -8.91
CA VAL A 62 2.89 6.66 -7.83
C VAL A 62 4.23 7.28 -8.22
N ALA A 63 4.73 6.99 -9.43
CA ALA A 63 5.98 7.54 -9.92
C ALA A 63 5.95 9.09 -9.98
N ASN A 64 4.80 9.68 -10.37
CA ASN A 64 4.63 11.13 -10.38
C ASN A 64 4.69 11.73 -8.97
N ILE A 65 3.97 11.12 -8.01
CA ILE A 65 3.95 11.53 -6.60
C ILE A 65 5.37 11.45 -6.02
N CYS A 66 6.02 10.29 -6.15
CA CYS A 66 7.37 10.08 -5.64
C CYS A 66 8.42 10.97 -6.33
N ALA A 67 8.27 11.27 -7.62
CA ALA A 67 9.16 12.20 -8.31
C ALA A 67 8.99 13.61 -7.76
N ARG A 68 7.76 14.07 -7.58
CA ARG A 68 7.47 15.41 -7.03
C ARG A 68 8.00 15.56 -5.61
N GLU A 69 7.89 14.52 -4.80
CA GLU A 69 8.46 14.43 -3.46
C GLU A 69 10.00 14.60 -3.47
N ARG A 70 10.70 13.94 -4.40
CA ARG A 70 12.18 13.96 -4.48
C ARG A 70 12.77 15.23 -5.07
N TYR A 71 12.05 15.91 -5.96
CA TYR A 71 12.54 17.12 -6.64
C TYR A 71 12.19 18.43 -5.92
N SER A 72 11.63 18.39 -4.72
CA SER A 72 11.43 19.61 -3.91
C SER A 72 12.80 20.15 -3.44
N PRO A 73 13.23 21.34 -3.89
CA PRO A 73 14.61 21.82 -3.77
C PRO A 73 15.02 22.26 -2.36
N GLU A 74 14.11 22.25 -1.41
CA GLU A 74 14.36 22.55 0.00
C GLU A 74 13.79 21.41 0.83
N MET A 75 14.34 21.12 2.00
CA MET A 75 13.82 20.13 2.96
C MET A 75 12.40 20.45 3.52
N ALA A 76 11.55 21.08 2.71
CA ALA A 76 10.12 21.12 2.84
C ALA A 76 9.49 20.38 1.63
N PRO A 77 9.36 19.05 1.68
CA PRO A 77 8.61 18.27 0.71
C PRO A 77 7.11 18.37 1.03
N ILE A 78 6.60 19.58 1.23
CA ILE A 78 5.16 19.77 1.36
C ILE A 78 4.64 19.82 -0.06
N LEU A 79 4.14 18.68 -0.54
CA LEU A 79 3.29 18.66 -1.72
C LEU A 79 2.21 19.72 -1.52
N ASP A 80 2.15 20.69 -2.43
CA ASP A 80 1.22 21.79 -2.29
C ASP A 80 -0.23 21.26 -2.28
N ARG A 81 -1.13 21.96 -1.56
CA ARG A 81 -2.51 21.48 -1.38
C ARG A 81 -3.24 21.27 -2.70
N GLU A 82 -2.91 22.04 -3.73
CA GLU A 82 -3.52 21.93 -5.06
C GLU A 82 -3.09 20.62 -5.74
N TYR A 83 -1.81 20.30 -5.69
CA TYR A 83 -1.24 19.04 -6.15
C TYR A 83 -1.85 17.86 -5.40
N CYS A 84 -1.92 17.92 -4.07
CA CYS A 84 -2.55 16.88 -3.26
C CYS A 84 -4.02 16.66 -3.66
N ALA A 85 -4.81 17.71 -3.79
CA ALA A 85 -6.20 17.61 -4.23
C ALA A 85 -6.32 17.04 -5.66
N LYS A 86 -5.42 17.39 -6.57
CA LYS A 86 -5.38 16.86 -7.93
C LYS A 86 -5.06 15.36 -7.95
N MET A 87 -4.05 14.93 -7.19
CA MET A 87 -3.67 13.53 -7.10
C MET A 87 -4.74 12.71 -6.38
N GLU A 88 -5.38 13.25 -5.35
CA GLU A 88 -6.51 12.60 -4.69
C GLU A 88 -7.65 12.31 -5.67
N ARG A 89 -8.06 13.30 -6.48
CA ARG A 89 -9.06 13.07 -7.55
C ARG A 89 -8.62 12.01 -8.56
N SER A 90 -7.33 12.01 -8.91
CA SER A 90 -6.76 11.05 -9.86
C SER A 90 -6.76 9.62 -9.32
N LEU A 91 -6.41 9.45 -8.04
CA LEU A 91 -6.43 8.16 -7.34
C LEU A 91 -7.85 7.65 -7.16
N GLN A 92 -8.80 8.52 -6.80
CA GLN A 92 -10.23 8.16 -6.73
C GLN A 92 -10.77 7.70 -8.08
N ALA A 93 -10.48 8.45 -9.15
CA ALA A 93 -10.89 8.07 -10.51
C ALA A 93 -10.30 6.72 -10.91
N TRP A 94 -9.02 6.49 -10.63
CA TRP A 94 -8.36 5.20 -10.87
C TRP A 94 -8.99 4.07 -10.04
N GLU A 95 -9.28 4.30 -8.76
CA GLU A 95 -9.83 3.28 -7.88
C GLU A 95 -11.24 2.85 -8.31
N THR A 96 -12.08 3.80 -8.76
CA THR A 96 -13.37 3.48 -9.37
C THR A 96 -13.20 2.62 -10.63
N LEU A 97 -12.20 2.91 -11.48
CA LEU A 97 -11.91 2.08 -12.65
C LEU A 97 -11.47 0.68 -12.25
N TRP A 98 -10.60 0.56 -11.24
CA TRP A 98 -10.17 -0.72 -10.69
C TRP A 98 -11.37 -1.52 -10.16
N ARG A 99 -12.26 -0.92 -9.36
CA ARG A 99 -13.46 -1.59 -8.83
C ARG A 99 -14.42 -2.07 -9.91
N SER A 100 -14.54 -1.31 -11.00
CA SER A 100 -15.40 -1.69 -12.13
C SER A 100 -14.84 -2.82 -12.99
N HIS A 101 -13.58 -3.22 -12.77
CA HIS A 101 -12.92 -4.24 -13.57
C HIS A 101 -13.47 -5.64 -13.23
N PRO A 102 -13.74 -6.51 -14.23
CA PRO A 102 -14.31 -7.85 -14.00
C PRO A 102 -13.48 -8.76 -13.08
N HIS A 103 -12.19 -8.45 -12.89
CA HIS A 103 -11.28 -9.22 -12.04
C HIS A 103 -11.03 -8.59 -10.65
N ALA A 104 -11.73 -7.51 -10.29
CA ALA A 104 -11.55 -6.83 -9.01
C ALA A 104 -12.06 -7.63 -7.80
N GLU A 105 -13.19 -8.35 -7.95
CA GLU A 105 -13.84 -9.08 -6.84
C GLU A 105 -13.24 -10.48 -6.58
N GLY A 106 -12.24 -10.90 -7.35
CA GLY A 106 -11.65 -12.24 -7.30
C GLY A 106 -10.44 -12.39 -6.37
N THR A 107 -10.03 -11.35 -5.63
CA THR A 107 -8.68 -11.22 -5.01
C THR A 107 -8.30 -12.27 -3.95
N HIS A 108 -9.23 -13.12 -3.51
CA HIS A 108 -8.96 -14.24 -2.58
C HIS A 108 -9.18 -15.64 -3.20
N SER A 109 -9.46 -15.71 -4.50
CA SER A 109 -9.66 -16.95 -5.25
C SER A 109 -8.36 -17.40 -5.93
N ILE A 110 -8.19 -18.70 -6.17
CA ILE A 110 -7.14 -19.29 -7.02
C ILE A 110 -7.16 -18.71 -8.46
N LYS A 111 -8.23 -17.99 -8.83
CA LYS A 111 -8.40 -17.28 -10.10
C LYS A 111 -8.20 -15.76 -10.00
N SER A 112 -7.69 -15.26 -8.88
CA SER A 112 -7.37 -13.84 -8.73
C SER A 112 -6.30 -13.45 -9.75
N ASP A 113 -6.44 -12.26 -10.30
CA ASP A 113 -5.44 -11.74 -11.22
C ASP A 113 -4.31 -11.06 -10.43
N PRO A 114 -3.07 -11.57 -10.46
CA PRO A 114 -1.95 -11.03 -9.67
C PRO A 114 -1.74 -9.52 -9.88
N LEU A 115 -1.91 -9.05 -11.12
CA LEU A 115 -1.75 -7.64 -11.47
C LEU A 115 -2.79 -6.75 -10.76
N MET A 116 -3.99 -7.27 -10.50
CA MET A 116 -5.03 -6.54 -9.76
C MET A 116 -4.70 -6.42 -8.27
N SER A 117 -3.99 -7.39 -7.70
CA SER A 117 -3.47 -7.30 -6.32
C SER A 117 -2.31 -6.29 -6.22
N ASP A 118 -1.38 -6.31 -7.19
CA ASP A 118 -0.28 -5.34 -7.26
C ASP A 118 -0.81 -3.90 -7.42
N CYS A 119 -1.93 -3.72 -8.12
CA CYS A 119 -2.62 -2.44 -8.24
C CYS A 119 -3.01 -1.87 -6.87
N LEU A 120 -3.56 -2.69 -5.96
CA LEU A 120 -3.93 -2.25 -4.60
C LEU A 120 -2.70 -1.93 -3.76
N SER A 121 -1.61 -2.69 -3.92
CA SER A 121 -0.33 -2.39 -3.29
C SER A 121 0.16 -1.00 -3.71
N LEU A 122 0.14 -0.70 -5.01
CA LEU A 122 0.54 0.61 -5.52
C LEU A 122 -0.42 1.74 -5.10
N LEU A 123 -1.72 1.49 -4.99
CA LEU A 123 -2.67 2.46 -4.44
C LEU A 123 -2.33 2.81 -2.98
N ASN A 124 -2.00 1.81 -2.18
CA ASN A 124 -1.58 2.02 -0.79
C ASN A 124 -0.31 2.88 -0.72
N SER A 125 0.72 2.51 -1.49
CA SER A 125 1.96 3.29 -1.61
C SER A 125 1.72 4.72 -2.12
N ALA A 126 0.78 4.92 -3.05
CA ALA A 126 0.40 6.25 -3.52
C ALA A 126 -0.11 7.13 -2.37
N HIS A 127 -0.99 6.59 -1.52
CA HIS A 127 -1.50 7.31 -0.36
C HIS A 127 -0.41 7.57 0.69
N HIS A 128 0.47 6.59 0.95
CA HIS A 128 1.63 6.77 1.82
C HIS A 128 2.48 7.97 1.38
N HIS A 129 2.85 8.00 0.11
CA HIS A 129 3.72 9.05 -0.44
C HIS A 129 3.01 10.40 -0.59
N LEU A 130 1.71 10.41 -0.89
CA LEU A 130 0.94 11.64 -1.06
C LEU A 130 0.73 12.41 0.24
N TYR A 131 0.49 11.70 1.34
CA TYR A 131 0.11 12.32 2.62
C TYR A 131 1.16 12.20 3.72
N MET A 132 2.12 11.28 3.58
CA MET A 132 3.18 11.04 4.55
C MET A 132 4.56 10.90 3.88
N GLY A 133 4.77 11.50 2.70
CA GLY A 133 6.03 11.35 1.96
C GLY A 133 7.25 11.71 2.82
N GLN A 134 7.20 12.85 3.52
CA GLN A 134 8.30 13.33 4.36
C GLN A 134 8.60 12.38 5.52
N GLU A 135 7.56 12.06 6.29
CA GLU A 135 7.63 11.19 7.45
C GLU A 135 8.14 9.82 7.02
N LEU A 136 7.62 9.27 5.92
CA LEU A 136 8.03 7.99 5.39
C LEU A 136 9.51 7.99 4.96
N GLN A 137 10.05 9.06 4.37
CA GLN A 137 11.49 9.13 4.09
C GLN A 137 12.33 9.13 5.37
N ILE A 138 11.89 9.85 6.40
CA ILE A 138 12.57 9.86 7.70
C ILE A 138 12.54 8.45 8.31
N LEU A 139 11.38 7.80 8.35
CA LEU A 139 11.23 6.43 8.86
C LEU A 139 12.09 5.44 8.08
N LYS A 140 12.12 5.53 6.74
CA LYS A 140 12.99 4.71 5.87
C LYS A 140 14.47 4.94 6.18
N ARG A 141 14.87 6.17 6.47
CA ARG A 141 16.26 6.51 6.81
C ARG A 141 16.64 6.00 8.19
N ILE A 142 15.79 6.16 9.19
CA ILE A 142 15.97 5.59 10.53
C ILE A 142 16.10 4.06 10.45
N ALA A 143 15.23 3.40 9.68
CA ALA A 143 15.28 1.95 9.50
C ALA A 143 16.57 1.46 8.82
N LYS A 144 17.08 2.23 7.85
CA LYS A 144 18.31 1.88 7.11
C LYS A 144 19.58 2.21 7.90
N GLU A 145 19.57 3.32 8.63
CA GLU A 145 20.69 3.90 9.37
C GLU A 145 20.21 4.18 10.82
N PRO A 146 20.13 3.16 11.70
CA PRO A 146 19.57 3.31 13.04
C PRO A 146 20.34 4.31 13.93
N GLU A 147 21.63 4.50 13.64
CA GLU A 147 22.51 5.46 14.31
C GLU A 147 22.34 6.91 13.80
N CYS A 148 21.42 7.17 12.85
CA CYS A 148 21.19 8.53 12.39
C CYS A 148 20.55 9.39 13.49
N HIS A 149 20.98 10.65 13.59
CA HIS A 149 20.45 11.60 14.57
C HIS A 149 19.08 12.21 14.16
N LEU A 150 18.33 11.53 13.30
CA LEU A 150 17.00 11.97 12.92
C LEU A 150 16.00 11.59 14.01
N ALA A 151 15.24 12.57 14.48
CA ALA A 151 14.14 12.32 15.38
C ALA A 151 13.02 11.53 14.66
N VAL A 152 12.34 10.67 15.40
CA VAL A 152 11.11 10.03 14.91
C VAL A 152 10.08 11.14 14.65
N PRO A 153 9.40 11.17 13.48
CA PRO A 153 8.43 12.22 13.20
C PRO A 153 7.30 12.27 14.23
N ASN A 154 6.87 13.46 14.61
CA ASN A 154 5.64 13.65 15.39
C ASN A 154 4.40 13.39 14.53
N ILE A 155 3.23 13.16 15.16
CA ILE A 155 1.96 13.02 14.43
C ILE A 155 1.70 14.30 13.61
N PRO A 156 1.60 14.19 12.27
CA PRO A 156 1.15 15.27 11.41
C PRO A 156 -0.22 15.80 11.87
N THR A 157 -0.38 17.12 11.83
CA THR A 157 -1.67 17.77 12.12
C THR A 157 -2.72 17.55 11.02
N ASP A 158 -2.32 17.00 9.87
CA ASP A 158 -3.22 16.74 8.76
C ASP A 158 -4.05 15.47 9.00
N LYS A 159 -5.38 15.62 8.95
CA LYS A 159 -6.36 14.53 9.10
C LYS A 159 -6.22 13.45 8.04
N LYS A 160 -5.59 13.76 6.90
CA LYS A 160 -5.29 12.78 5.84
C LYS A 160 -4.36 11.65 6.31
N ILE A 161 -3.68 11.82 7.45
CA ILE A 161 -2.97 10.70 8.08
C ILE A 161 -3.89 9.52 8.39
N LEU A 162 -5.12 9.77 8.84
CA LEU A 162 -6.06 8.68 9.16
C LEU A 162 -6.43 7.87 7.93
N VAL A 163 -6.43 8.49 6.74
CA VAL A 163 -6.61 7.78 5.47
C VAL A 163 -5.43 6.83 5.24
N VAL A 164 -4.20 7.30 5.43
CA VAL A 164 -2.99 6.48 5.31
C VAL A 164 -3.01 5.32 6.30
N ILE A 165 -3.28 5.58 7.58
CA ILE A 165 -3.34 4.54 8.60
C ILE A 165 -4.42 3.51 8.27
N LYS A 166 -5.59 3.94 7.80
CA LYS A 166 -6.66 3.02 7.39
C LYS A 166 -6.24 2.13 6.23
N TYR A 167 -5.61 2.68 5.18
CA TYR A 167 -5.11 1.87 4.06
C TYR A 167 -4.00 0.90 4.50
N ALA A 168 -3.06 1.38 5.31
CA ALA A 168 -1.98 0.58 5.88
C ALA A 168 -2.53 -0.58 6.75
N ALA A 169 -3.52 -0.32 7.60
CA ALA A 169 -4.18 -1.33 8.43
C ALA A 169 -5.00 -2.32 7.59
N THR A 170 -5.70 -1.84 6.56
CA THR A 170 -6.45 -2.71 5.62
C THR A 170 -5.49 -3.64 4.88
N SER A 171 -4.34 -3.13 4.43
CA SER A 171 -3.29 -3.95 3.81
C SER A 171 -2.75 -4.97 4.80
N TRP A 172 -2.50 -4.58 6.06
CA TRP A 172 -2.02 -5.51 7.08
C TRP A 172 -3.04 -6.61 7.38
N LEU A 173 -4.32 -6.29 7.46
CA LEU A 173 -5.38 -7.29 7.64
C LEU A 173 -5.42 -8.26 6.45
N ALA A 174 -5.37 -7.77 5.22
CA ALA A 174 -5.35 -8.62 4.03
C ALA A 174 -4.11 -9.53 3.99
N ASP A 175 -2.95 -9.01 4.37
CA ASP A 175 -1.70 -9.76 4.48
C ASP A 175 -1.78 -10.84 5.56
N THR A 176 -2.39 -10.50 6.69
CA THR A 176 -2.62 -11.40 7.82
C THR A 176 -3.57 -12.51 7.42
N VAL A 177 -4.78 -12.21 6.94
CA VAL A 177 -5.79 -13.21 6.52
C VAL A 177 -5.27 -14.15 5.42
N THR A 178 -4.43 -13.65 4.50
CA THR A 178 -3.81 -14.51 3.49
C THR A 178 -2.80 -15.49 4.11
N GLY A 179 -2.15 -15.09 5.20
CA GLY A 179 -1.12 -15.84 5.90
C GLY A 179 0.26 -15.70 5.28
N ALA A 180 1.27 -15.36 6.09
CA ALA A 180 2.64 -15.14 5.64
C ALA A 180 3.23 -16.37 4.92
N ALA A 181 2.98 -17.58 5.44
CA ALA A 181 3.47 -18.81 4.84
C ALA A 181 2.87 -19.09 3.45
N HIS A 182 1.58 -18.75 3.24
CA HIS A 182 0.95 -18.90 1.93
C HIS A 182 1.60 -17.96 0.91
N ARG A 183 1.74 -16.69 1.28
CA ARG A 183 2.36 -15.66 0.44
C ARG A 183 3.78 -16.00 0.05
N GLN A 184 4.58 -16.50 0.97
CA GLN A 184 5.95 -16.90 0.69
C GLN A 184 6.04 -18.08 -0.28
N ARG A 185 5.23 -19.12 -0.06
CA ARG A 185 5.22 -20.30 -0.95
C ARG A 185 4.75 -19.98 -2.36
N LYS A 186 3.82 -19.04 -2.50
CA LYS A 186 3.22 -18.66 -3.78
C LYS A 186 3.77 -17.38 -4.38
N ALA A 187 4.76 -16.78 -3.72
CA ALA A 187 5.37 -15.51 -4.08
C ALA A 187 5.74 -15.40 -5.56
N ALA A 188 6.42 -16.41 -6.12
CA ALA A 188 6.87 -16.39 -7.51
C ALA A 188 5.75 -16.42 -8.55
N PHE A 189 4.54 -16.84 -8.17
CA PHE A 189 3.45 -17.13 -9.09
C PHE A 189 2.27 -16.15 -8.96
N GLU A 190 2.00 -15.68 -7.73
CA GLU A 190 0.79 -14.91 -7.42
C GLU A 190 1.05 -13.48 -6.95
N PHE A 191 2.31 -13.12 -6.64
CA PHE A 191 2.63 -11.81 -6.06
C PHE A 191 3.78 -11.13 -6.81
N GLY A 192 3.57 -9.90 -7.29
CA GLY A 192 4.61 -9.13 -7.95
C GLY A 192 5.70 -8.67 -6.99
N GLY A 193 6.77 -8.10 -7.56
CA GLY A 193 7.86 -7.49 -6.78
C GLY A 193 7.47 -6.20 -6.04
N LEU A 194 6.28 -5.67 -6.28
CA LEU A 194 5.85 -4.42 -5.64
C LEU A 194 5.27 -4.66 -4.24
N GLY A 195 4.58 -5.78 -4.03
CA GLY A 195 4.02 -6.16 -2.73
C GLY A 195 5.00 -6.05 -1.55
N PRO A 196 6.24 -6.57 -1.63
CA PRO A 196 7.20 -6.44 -0.54
C PRO A 196 7.57 -5.02 -0.16
N MET A 197 7.71 -4.16 -1.17
CA MET A 197 8.09 -2.77 -0.94
C MET A 197 6.98 -2.04 -0.20
N VAL A 198 5.73 -2.29 -0.56
CA VAL A 198 4.56 -1.71 0.11
C VAL A 198 4.38 -2.30 1.51
N ALA A 199 4.57 -3.62 1.68
CA ALA A 199 4.54 -4.25 3.00
C ALA A 199 5.60 -3.65 3.95
N TYR A 200 6.80 -3.36 3.43
CA TYR A 200 7.83 -2.65 4.18
C TYR A 200 7.40 -1.22 4.57
N GLU A 201 6.83 -0.44 3.64
CA GLU A 201 6.31 0.90 3.93
C GLU A 201 5.19 0.88 4.97
N THR A 202 4.25 -0.06 4.82
CA THR A 202 3.16 -0.29 5.77
C THR A 202 3.69 -0.62 7.16
N ALA A 203 4.71 -1.49 7.25
CA ALA A 203 5.34 -1.85 8.52
C ALA A 203 5.91 -0.62 9.23
N LEU A 204 6.65 0.23 8.51
CA LEU A 204 7.19 1.46 9.09
C LEU A 204 6.09 2.38 9.60
N ILE A 205 5.06 2.63 8.79
CA ILE A 205 3.95 3.55 9.11
C ILE A 205 3.14 3.05 10.30
N ILE A 206 2.73 1.78 10.30
CA ILE A 206 1.89 1.22 11.36
C ILE A 206 2.66 1.14 12.68
N SER A 207 3.90 0.66 12.67
CA SER A 207 4.69 0.55 13.89
C SER A 207 5.02 1.91 14.49
N TRP A 208 5.29 2.92 13.66
CA TRP A 208 5.45 4.30 14.09
C TRP A 208 4.16 4.89 14.67
N TRP A 209 3.03 4.72 13.98
CA TRP A 209 1.73 5.21 14.47
C TRP A 209 1.35 4.60 15.82
N LEU A 210 1.56 3.28 15.96
CA LEU A 210 1.29 2.55 17.19
C LEU A 210 2.22 2.98 18.32
N SER A 211 3.50 3.24 18.05
CA SER A 211 4.43 3.69 19.10
C SER A 211 4.05 5.07 19.64
N LEU A 212 3.57 5.98 18.76
CA LEU A 212 3.07 7.28 19.18
C LEU A 212 1.77 7.15 19.98
N ARG A 213 0.85 6.26 19.60
CA ARG A 213 -0.39 6.02 20.38
C ARG A 213 -0.13 5.40 21.74
N GLN A 214 0.91 4.58 21.88
CA GLN A 214 1.30 4.01 23.18
C GLN A 214 1.93 5.07 24.10
N SER A 215 2.70 6.02 23.57
CA SER A 215 3.28 7.12 24.36
C SER A 215 2.26 8.20 24.71
N LEU A 216 1.28 8.43 23.83
CA LEU A 216 0.15 9.32 24.06
C LEU A 216 -0.89 8.62 24.95
N THR A 217 -0.68 8.68 26.26
CA THR A 217 -1.79 8.63 27.22
C THR A 217 -2.66 9.85 26.97
N LEU A 218 -3.58 9.78 25.99
CA LEU A 218 -4.40 10.91 25.57
C LEU A 218 -5.17 11.47 26.79
N PRO A 219 -4.98 12.75 27.17
CA PRO A 219 -5.94 13.41 28.04
C PRO A 219 -7.27 13.55 27.29
N PRO A 220 -8.41 13.30 27.95
CA PRO A 220 -9.73 13.33 27.33
C PRO A 220 -10.22 14.78 27.19
N SER A 221 -9.58 15.61 26.35
CA SER A 221 -10.07 16.96 26.08
C SER A 221 -9.37 17.65 24.90
N ALA A 222 -9.65 17.18 23.69
CA ALA A 222 -9.77 18.07 22.54
C ALA A 222 -10.99 17.60 21.76
N SER A 223 -11.82 18.52 21.29
CA SER A 223 -13.02 18.24 20.52
C SER A 223 -12.65 17.55 19.20
N VAL A 224 -12.45 16.24 19.24
CA VAL A 224 -12.33 15.38 18.06
C VAL A 224 -13.64 15.55 17.30
N LEU A 225 -13.56 16.08 16.09
CA LEU A 225 -14.73 16.24 15.22
C LEU A 225 -15.30 14.84 14.93
N GLU A 226 -16.63 14.70 14.86
CA GLU A 226 -17.30 13.39 14.75
C GLU A 226 -16.70 12.48 13.66
N GLY A 227 -16.34 13.03 12.49
CA GLY A 227 -15.72 12.25 11.40
C GLY A 227 -14.31 11.71 11.67
N GLU A 228 -13.53 12.34 12.55
CA GLU A 228 -12.22 11.80 12.99
C GLU A 228 -12.43 10.64 13.96
N LYS A 229 -13.45 10.75 14.82
CA LYS A 229 -13.79 9.70 15.77
C LYS A 229 -14.25 8.43 15.05
N GLU A 230 -15.13 8.55 14.06
CA GLU A 230 -15.56 7.43 13.22
C GLU A 230 -14.38 6.77 12.49
N SER A 231 -13.44 7.58 11.98
CA SER A 231 -12.24 7.06 11.30
C SER A 231 -11.32 6.30 12.25
N LEU A 232 -11.13 6.81 13.47
CA LEU A 232 -10.34 6.15 14.51
C LEU A 232 -11.00 4.87 15.01
N GLU A 233 -12.32 4.87 15.22
CA GLU A 233 -13.10 3.68 15.58
C GLU A 233 -12.98 2.60 14.50
N ALA A 234 -13.06 2.97 13.22
CA ALA A 234 -12.85 2.04 12.11
C ALA A 234 -11.43 1.46 12.08
N ILE A 235 -10.40 2.28 12.37
CA ILE A 235 -9.01 1.83 12.48
C ILE A 235 -8.83 0.88 13.67
N ASP A 236 -9.44 1.18 14.82
CA ASP A 236 -9.38 0.33 15.99
C ASP A 236 -10.06 -1.03 15.75
N HIS A 237 -11.20 -1.05 15.05
CA HIS A 237 -11.84 -2.28 14.60
C HIS A 237 -10.92 -3.11 13.69
N LEU A 238 -10.24 -2.49 12.72
CA LEU A 238 -9.26 -3.19 11.87
C LEU A 238 -8.14 -3.82 12.70
N PHE A 239 -7.61 -3.11 13.70
CA PHE A 239 -6.58 -3.68 14.58
C PHE A 239 -7.12 -4.86 15.39
N GLN A 240 -8.35 -4.80 15.90
CA GLN A 240 -8.93 -5.95 16.61
C GLN A 240 -9.05 -7.18 15.69
N ASP A 241 -9.50 -7.00 14.45
CA ASP A 241 -9.61 -8.09 13.48
C ASP A 241 -8.24 -8.68 13.14
N ILE A 242 -7.20 -7.85 12.99
CA ILE A 242 -5.82 -8.30 12.78
C ILE A 242 -5.33 -9.15 13.94
N LEU A 243 -5.57 -8.71 15.18
CA LEU A 243 -5.10 -9.45 16.36
C LEU A 243 -5.79 -10.79 16.49
N LYS A 244 -7.10 -10.82 16.25
CA LYS A 244 -7.88 -12.06 16.22
C LYS A 244 -7.31 -13.04 15.20
N GLU A 245 -7.08 -12.58 13.97
CA GLU A 245 -6.53 -13.43 12.91
C GLU A 245 -5.12 -13.93 13.23
N LEU A 246 -4.23 -13.06 13.76
CA LEU A 246 -2.89 -13.45 14.17
C LEU A 246 -2.90 -14.51 15.28
N ASP A 247 -3.83 -14.39 16.23
CA ASP A 247 -3.98 -15.33 17.34
C ASP A 247 -4.52 -16.69 16.84
N GLU A 248 -5.47 -16.68 15.89
CA GLU A 248 -6.00 -17.88 15.23
C GLU A 248 -4.93 -18.63 14.42
N GLN A 249 -4.00 -17.91 13.80
CA GLN A 249 -2.90 -18.50 13.04
C GLN A 249 -1.79 -19.13 13.91
N CYS A 250 -1.89 -19.04 15.24
CA CYS A 250 -0.96 -19.63 16.20
C CYS A 250 0.51 -19.27 15.96
N ILE A 251 0.80 -18.10 15.39
CA ILE A 251 2.18 -17.69 15.11
C ILE A 251 2.90 -17.46 16.44
N SER A 252 3.94 -18.24 16.71
CA SER A 252 4.71 -18.14 17.95
C SER A 252 5.49 -16.81 17.99
N PHE A 253 5.01 -15.86 18.79
CA PHE A 253 5.67 -14.60 19.09
C PHE A 253 6.20 -14.64 20.52
N ASP A 254 7.50 -14.37 20.68
CA ASP A 254 8.25 -14.47 21.95
C ASP A 254 8.25 -13.15 22.77
N GLY A 255 7.59 -12.10 22.25
CA GLY A 255 7.46 -10.82 22.94
C GLY A 255 6.12 -10.65 23.68
N ASP A 256 5.94 -9.49 24.31
CA ASP A 256 4.67 -9.12 24.95
C ASP A 256 3.54 -9.08 23.91
N ARG A 257 2.56 -9.97 24.05
CA ARG A 257 1.41 -10.07 23.13
C ARG A 257 0.51 -8.84 23.15
N SER A 258 0.61 -8.00 24.16
CA SER A 258 -0.12 -6.74 24.26
C SER A 258 0.55 -5.59 23.49
N ASP A 259 1.83 -5.74 23.11
CA ASP A 259 2.55 -4.73 22.34
C ASP A 259 2.27 -4.86 20.83
N LEU A 260 1.36 -4.03 20.35
CA LEU A 260 0.99 -3.95 18.94
C LEU A 260 2.16 -3.54 18.02
N VAL A 261 3.10 -2.73 18.51
CA VAL A 261 4.27 -2.29 17.72
C VAL A 261 5.12 -3.50 17.39
N SER A 262 5.50 -4.28 18.40
CA SER A 262 6.31 -5.48 18.21
C SER A 262 5.58 -6.56 17.40
N ARG A 263 4.26 -6.71 17.55
CA ARG A 263 3.47 -7.64 16.72
C ARG A 263 3.47 -7.25 15.25
N ALA A 264 3.26 -5.97 14.94
CA ALA A 264 3.31 -5.47 13.57
C ALA A 264 4.69 -5.72 12.94
N LEU A 265 5.77 -5.33 13.62
CA LEU A 265 7.14 -5.52 13.14
C LEU A 265 7.46 -7.00 12.95
N PHE A 266 7.09 -7.86 13.90
CA PHE A 266 7.30 -9.29 13.79
C PHE A 266 6.56 -9.89 12.61
N HIS A 267 5.28 -9.58 12.42
CA HIS A 267 4.50 -10.06 11.28
C HIS A 267 5.17 -9.72 9.95
N TYR A 268 5.54 -8.45 9.75
CA TYR A 268 6.16 -8.01 8.49
C TYR A 268 7.57 -8.56 8.28
N ARG A 269 8.35 -8.76 9.35
CA ARG A 269 9.65 -9.45 9.28
C ARG A 269 9.49 -10.91 8.86
N VAL A 270 8.49 -11.61 9.43
CA VAL A 270 8.15 -12.97 9.02
C VAL A 270 7.75 -12.95 7.55
N LEU A 271 6.85 -12.06 7.13
CA LEU A 271 6.40 -11.94 5.73
C LEU A 271 7.56 -11.71 4.75
N LEU A 272 8.46 -10.77 5.06
CA LEU A 272 9.58 -10.37 4.20
C LEU A 272 10.77 -11.35 4.21
N GLY A 273 10.91 -12.16 5.25
CA GLY A 273 12.12 -12.94 5.54
C GLY A 273 12.39 -14.13 4.61
N GLN A 274 11.39 -14.65 3.91
CA GLN A 274 11.54 -15.77 2.97
C GLN A 274 10.85 -15.48 1.64
N TRP A 275 11.21 -14.37 1.01
CA TRP A 275 10.71 -14.02 -0.31
C TRP A 275 11.68 -14.42 -1.42
N VAL A 276 11.14 -14.65 -2.62
CA VAL A 276 11.91 -14.93 -3.85
C VAL A 276 12.68 -13.70 -4.35
N TRP A 277 12.36 -12.52 -3.84
CA TRP A 277 12.95 -11.25 -4.25
C TRP A 277 14.11 -10.86 -3.31
N PRO A 278 15.39 -10.84 -3.76
CA PRO A 278 16.53 -10.69 -2.85
C PRO A 278 16.56 -9.40 -2.03
N TYR A 279 15.95 -8.31 -2.51
CA TYR A 279 15.92 -7.04 -1.80
C TYR A 279 15.06 -7.07 -0.52
N THR A 280 14.19 -8.09 -0.34
CA THR A 280 13.37 -8.20 0.87
C THR A 280 14.21 -8.54 2.09
N ASN A 281 15.38 -9.16 1.91
CA ASN A 281 16.34 -9.38 3.00
C ASN A 281 16.86 -8.04 3.55
N ALA A 282 17.20 -7.10 2.66
CA ALA A 282 17.63 -5.76 3.08
C ALA A 282 16.51 -5.01 3.82
N MET A 283 15.26 -5.12 3.34
CA MET A 283 14.09 -4.56 4.03
C MET A 283 13.86 -5.20 5.41
N ASN A 284 13.98 -6.52 5.51
CA ASN A 284 13.83 -7.25 6.77
C ASN A 284 14.90 -6.83 7.80
N HIS A 285 16.15 -6.68 7.38
CA HIS A 285 17.22 -6.13 8.22
C HIS A 285 16.93 -4.70 8.67
N ALA A 286 16.43 -3.85 7.77
CA ALA A 286 16.04 -2.48 8.10
C ALA A 286 14.89 -2.44 9.13
N LEU A 287 13.89 -3.32 9.01
CA LEU A 287 12.82 -3.42 10.01
C LEU A 287 13.33 -3.90 11.37
N GLN A 288 14.32 -4.79 11.40
CA GLN A 288 14.94 -5.22 12.66
C GLN A 288 15.67 -4.07 13.35
N ALA A 289 16.44 -3.28 12.60
CA ALA A 289 17.10 -2.09 13.12
C ALA A 289 16.09 -1.04 13.59
N PHE A 290 15.01 -0.83 12.82
CA PHE A 290 13.93 0.07 13.17
C PHE A 290 13.23 -0.31 14.48
N ALA A 291 13.00 -1.60 14.71
CA ALA A 291 12.42 -2.12 15.95
C ALA A 291 13.26 -1.71 17.17
N SER A 292 14.58 -1.89 17.10
CA SER A 292 15.50 -1.50 18.17
C SER A 292 15.42 -0.01 18.48
N ARG A 293 15.26 0.83 17.45
CA ARG A 293 15.15 2.29 17.63
C ARG A 293 13.82 2.70 18.28
N LEU A 294 12.69 2.15 17.83
CA LEU A 294 11.38 2.46 18.40
C LEU A 294 11.26 2.02 19.88
N CYS A 295 11.84 0.88 20.24
CA CYS A 295 11.81 0.38 21.63
C CYS A 295 12.73 1.14 22.59
N GLN A 296 13.72 1.89 22.10
CA GLN A 296 14.67 2.64 22.94
C GLN A 296 14.11 3.96 23.49
N GLY A 297 12.90 4.37 23.08
CA GLY A 297 12.20 5.50 23.70
C GLY A 297 12.84 6.88 23.48
N GLU A 298 13.81 7.02 22.57
CA GLU A 298 14.26 8.33 22.09
C GLU A 298 13.26 8.88 21.07
N VAL A 299 12.09 9.28 21.59
CA VAL A 299 11.11 10.14 20.92
C VAL A 299 11.35 11.58 21.37
#